data_AF-A0A8S8YYN3-F1
#
_entry.id   AF-A0A8S8YYN3-F1
#
_cell.length_a   1.000
_cell.length_b   1.000
_cell.length_c   1.000
_cell.angle_alpha   90.00
_cell.angle_beta   90.00
_cell.angle_gamma   90.00
#
_symmetry.space_group_name_H-M   'P 1'
#
loop_
_entity.id
_entity.type
_entity.pdbx_description
1 polymer ?
#
loop_
_entity_poly.entity_id
_entity_poly.type
_entity_poly.pdbx_seq_one_letter_code
_entity_poly.pdbx_strand_id
1 'polypeptide(L)' 'MYDVVKNAQENDLFLGMTSQCIDGRVRMTVYESGRDLLELGITPLENMTPETSLVKAMWALGNSKDIDQVSH' A
#
# COMPACT_ATOMS: atom_id res chain seq x y z
N MET A 1 -10.02 -12.80 1.93
CA MET A 1 -9.38 -11.47 2.01
C MET A 1 -8.36 -11.32 0.89
N TYR A 2 -7.41 -12.25 0.77
CA TYR A 2 -6.42 -12.29 -0.31
C TYR A 2 -7.04 -12.24 -1.72
N ASP A 3 -8.17 -12.89 -1.97
CA ASP A 3 -8.85 -12.86 -3.28
C ASP A 3 -9.29 -11.45 -3.69
N VAL A 4 -9.71 -10.63 -2.72
CA VAL A 4 -10.16 -9.25 -2.97
C VAL A 4 -8.98 -8.35 -3.28
N VAL A 5 -7.87 -8.53 -2.55
CA VAL A 5 -6.62 -7.80 -2.79
C VAL A 5 -6.06 -8.16 -4.17
N LYS A 6 -6.06 -9.45 -4.52
CA LYS A 6 -5.62 -9.92 -5.83
C LYS A 6 -6.47 -9.32 -6.95
N ASN A 7 -7.79 -9.35 -6.82
CA ASN A 7 -8.68 -8.71 -7.79
C ASN A 7 -8.41 -7.20 -7.89
N ALA A 8 -8.15 -6.51 -6.77
CA ALA A 8 -7.82 -5.09 -6.81
C ALA A 8 -6.49 -4.82 -7.55
N GLN A 9 -5.48 -5.68 -7.36
CA GLN A 9 -4.22 -5.61 -8.10
C GLN A 9 -4.44 -5.85 -9.60
N GLU A 10 -5.25 -6.85 -9.98
CA GLU A 10 -5.61 -7.14 -11.38
C GLU A 10 -6.40 -6.00 -12.07
N ASN A 11 -7.05 -5.12 -11.29
CA ASN A 11 -7.76 -3.95 -11.79
C ASN A 11 -6.89 -2.68 -11.82
N ASP A 12 -5.56 -2.81 -11.72
CA ASP A 12 -4.63 -1.68 -11.70
C ASP A 12 -5.04 -0.63 -10.65
N LEU A 13 -5.30 -1.08 -9.42
CA LEU A 13 -5.49 -0.19 -8.28
C LEU A 13 -4.20 -0.09 -7.48
N PHE A 14 -3.86 1.13 -7.06
CA PHE A 14 -2.79 1.33 -6.09
C PHE A 14 -3.17 0.75 -4.72
N LEU A 15 -2.33 -0.13 -4.18
CA LEU A 15 -2.53 -0.79 -2.90
C LEU A 15 -1.42 -0.39 -1.93
N GLY A 16 -1.73 0.51 -1.00
CA GLY A 16 -0.80 0.94 0.05
C GLY A 16 -1.20 0.42 1.44
N MET A 17 -0.24 0.06 2.28
CA MET A 17 -0.48 -0.39 3.65
C MET A 17 0.16 0.53 4.69
N THR A 18 -0.65 0.95 5.68
CA THR A 18 -0.24 1.66 6.90
C THR A 18 -0.57 0.85 8.14
N SER A 19 0.04 1.24 9.26
CA SER A 19 -0.25 0.67 10.59
C SER A 19 -1.48 1.34 11.19
N GLN A 20 -2.32 0.58 11.90
CA GLN A 20 -3.40 1.13 12.73
C GLN A 20 -2.85 1.84 13.97
N CYS A 21 -1.69 1.39 14.47
CA CYS A 21 -0.96 2.09 15.52
C CYS A 21 -0.36 3.37 14.95
N ILE A 22 -0.54 4.49 15.65
CA ILE A 22 -0.04 5.81 15.25
C ILE A 22 1.49 5.84 15.24
N ASP A 23 2.12 5.25 16.26
CA ASP A 23 3.56 5.17 16.37
C ASP A 23 4.07 3.80 15.90
N GLY A 24 5.15 3.82 15.13
CA GLY A 24 5.76 2.63 14.53
C GLY A 24 6.06 2.77 13.04
N ARG A 25 6.59 1.69 12.49
CA ARG A 25 6.94 1.57 11.06
C ARG A 25 6.43 0.24 10.55
N VAL A 26 5.68 0.27 9.46
CA VAL A 26 5.25 -0.93 8.73
C VAL A 26 6.47 -1.62 8.14
N ARG A 27 6.64 -2.90 8.49
CA ARG A 27 7.66 -3.78 7.91
C ARG A 27 7.05 -5.14 7.59
N MET A 28 6.61 -5.30 6.36
CA MET A 28 5.90 -6.50 5.90
C MET A 28 6.81 -7.72 5.67
N THR A 29 8.13 -7.58 5.74
CA THR A 29 9.09 -8.68 5.53
C THR A 29 9.29 -9.61 6.73
N VAL A 30 8.78 -9.25 7.92
CA VAL A 30 9.02 -10.01 9.15
C VAL A 30 8.19 -11.28 9.20
N TYR A 31 6.89 -11.19 8.91
CA TYR A 31 5.93 -12.29 9.02
C TYR A 31 5.52 -12.80 7.63
N GLU A 32 5.12 -14.07 7.55
CA GLU A 32 4.64 -14.72 6.32
C GLU A 32 3.47 -13.95 5.72
N SER A 33 2.46 -13.61 6.53
CA SER A 33 1.30 -12.83 6.08
C SER A 33 1.67 -11.49 5.44
N GLY A 34 2.73 -10.82 5.93
CA GLY A 34 3.22 -9.59 5.32
C GLY A 34 3.91 -9.84 3.98
N ARG A 35 4.65 -10.94 3.84
CA ARG A 35 5.27 -11.34 2.58
C ARG A 35 4.24 -11.72 1.53
N ASP A 36 3.19 -12.45 1.89
CA ASP A 36 2.09 -12.77 0.98
C ASP A 36 1.45 -11.50 0.41
N LEU A 37 1.25 -10.49 1.26
CA LEU A 37 0.68 -9.21 0.85
C LEU A 37 1.62 -8.41 -0.05
N LEU A 38 2.94 -8.47 0.17
CA LEU A 38 3.94 -7.91 -0.74
C LEU A 38 3.90 -8.59 -2.12
N GLU A 39 3.78 -9.93 -2.15
CA GLU A 39 3.65 -10.70 -3.39
C GLU A 39 2.37 -10.37 -4.17
N LEU A 40 1.34 -9.90 -3.48
CA LEU A 40 0.10 -9.39 -4.07
C LEU A 40 0.16 -7.91 -4.49
N GLY A 41 1.35 -7.30 -4.47
CA GLY A 41 1.55 -5.93 -4.96
C GLY A 41 1.18 -4.83 -3.96
N ILE A 42 1.06 -5.14 -2.67
CA ILE A 42 0.86 -4.10 -1.64
C ILE A 42 2.18 -3.39 -1.34
N THR A 43 2.17 -2.07 -1.39
CA THR A 43 3.31 -1.21 -1.06
C THR A 43 3.28 -0.78 0.42
N PRO A 44 4.31 -1.09 1.23
CA PRO A 44 4.39 -0.63 2.61
C PRO A 44 4.69 0.88 2.67
N LEU A 45 3.86 1.66 3.36
CA LEU A 45 4.01 3.13 3.49
C LEU A 45 4.82 3.55 4.72
N GLU A 46 5.70 2.66 5.19
CA GLU A 46 6.63 2.84 6.29
C GLU A 46 6.02 3.47 7.55
N ASN A 47 6.39 4.71 7.88
CA ASN A 47 5.99 5.46 9.07
C ASN A 47 4.99 6.58 8.76
N MET A 48 4.34 6.56 7.60
CA MET A 48 3.24 7.49 7.32
C MET A 48 2.02 7.15 8.18
N THR A 49 1.37 8.17 8.72
CA THR A 49 0.07 7.97 9.35
C THR A 49 -0.98 7.62 8.29
N PRO A 50 -2.04 6.87 8.66
CA PRO A 50 -3.14 6.56 7.75
C PRO A 50 -3.70 7.80 7.04
N GLU A 51 -3.85 8.92 7.75
CA GLU A 51 -4.40 10.16 7.22
C GLU A 51 -3.46 10.81 6.18
N THR A 52 -2.16 10.91 6.48
CA THR A 52 -1.19 11.46 5.52
C THR A 52 -1.04 10.56 4.30
N SER A 53 -1.09 9.23 4.50
CA SER A 53 -1.02 8.27 3.41
C SER A 53 -2.18 8.42 2.42
N LEU A 54 -3.39 8.67 2.94
CA LEU A 54 -4.59 8.88 2.14
C LEU A 54 -4.47 10.16 1.29
N VAL A 55 -4.09 11.29 1.91
CA VAL A 55 -3.93 12.57 1.19
C VAL A 55 -2.82 12.47 0.15
N LYS A 56 -1.72 11.79 0.47
CA LYS A 56 -0.62 11.54 -0.48
C LYS A 56 -1.08 10.70 -1.66
N ALA A 57 -1.85 9.64 -1.43
CA ALA A 57 -2.39 8.80 -2.51
C ALA A 57 -3.32 9.59 -3.43
N MET A 58 -4.22 10.41 -2.87
CA MET A 58 -5.09 11.30 -3.66
C MET A 58 -4.28 12.26 -4.52
N TRP A 59 -3.22 12.85 -3.97
CA TRP A 59 -2.34 13.75 -4.72
C TRP A 59 -1.55 13.01 -5.80
N ALA A 60 -0.94 11.86 -5.48
CA ALA A 60 -0.13 11.08 -6.42
C ALA A 60 -0.96 10.59 -7.62
N LEU A 61 -2.16 10.05 -7.36
CA LEU A 61 -3.10 9.62 -8.40
C LEU A 61 -3.66 10.79 -9.24
N GLY A 62 -3.67 12.00 -8.69
CA GLY A 62 -4.00 13.21 -9.43
C GLY A 62 -2.90 13.68 -10.38
N ASN A 63 -1.63 13.32 -10.11
CA ASN A 63 -0.47 13.74 -10.88
C ASN A 63 0.08 12.66 -11.83
N SER A 64 -0.16 11.38 -11.53
CA SER A 64 0.25 10.24 -12.35
C SER A 64 -0.85 9.19 -12.43
N LYS A 65 -1.02 8.59 -13.61
CA LYS A 65 -1.87 7.41 -13.82
C LYS A 65 -1.08 6.09 -13.81
N ASP A 66 0.25 6.20 -13.80
CA ASP A 66 1.16 5.06 -13.74
C ASP A 66 1.32 4.66 -12.26
N ILE A 67 0.94 3.43 -11.93
CA ILE A 67 0.96 2.88 -10.56
C ILE A 67 2.39 2.68 -10.06
N ASP A 68 3.32 2.30 -10.94
CA ASP A 68 4.73 2.19 -10.58
C ASP A 68 5.26 3.55 -10.13
N GLN A 69 4.88 4.63 -10.81
CA GLN A 69 5.22 6.00 -10.40
C GLN A 69 4.55 6.43 -9.09
N VAL A 70 3.34 5.95 -8.80
CA VAL A 70 2.61 6.28 -7.55
C VAL A 70 3.16 5.50 -6.35
N SER A 71 3.73 4.32 -6.59
CA SER A 71 4.32 3.46 -5.56
C SER A 71 5.71 3.86 -5.07
N HIS A 72 6.40 4.78 -5.78
CA HIS A 72 7.71 5.32 -5.43
C HIS A 72 7.61 6.64 -4.64
#